data_AF-A0A815G736-F1
#
_entry.id   AF-A0A815G736-F1
#
_cell.length_a   1.000
_cell.length_b   1.000
_cell.length_c   1.000
_cell.angle_alpha   90.00
_cell.angle_beta   90.00
_cell.angle_gamma   90.00
#
_symmetry.space_group_name_H-M   'P 1'
#
loop_
_entity.id
_entity.type
_entity.pdbx_description
1 polymer ?
#
loop_
_entity_poly.entity_id
_entity_poly.type
_entity_poly.pdbx_seq_one_letter_code
_entity_poly.pdbx_strand_id
1 'polypeptide(L)'
;MNVYVYHVFCHCLQLVINDGIKASGMALSLLKKVANLAKFAHSSVIFAERLESIKYSIPKANRTRWNSQFQTVKNVINIPCSTLNSILTDLKKNDLILTSKDRKVLEEFVSLFELFHQATVLTQGQSYTTISLVAPTVLSILYDLERELHSSSSFTLISLCKTLISSIKARFSGLLCHFEIDVPFDSYCMSERFSDVIFLISPLLDARFKLLWLNSLDTVVKMRILEKIRDAFVRFFSKLIISTSRNTGADLANAAEPSDANVAEKINDGLIKRKCLFPYFNETKIVSSNDKTKILTELDAYLCEESYQENLLFMKKYLYPCLYQMGSSVSDCTGNINTYRTCFLTKWIYYASTSS
;
A
#
# COMPACT_ATOMS: atom_id res chain seq x y z
N MET A 1 -2.41 0.04 13.82
CA MET A 1 -1.93 0.96 12.76
C MET A 1 -2.02 0.35 11.36
N ASN A 2 -1.52 -0.88 11.11
CA ASN A 2 -1.61 -1.53 9.77
C ASN A 2 -3.03 -1.60 9.18
N VAL A 3 -4.04 -1.94 9.97
CA VAL A 3 -5.44 -2.01 9.52
C VAL A 3 -5.97 -0.63 9.08
N TYR A 4 -5.61 0.44 9.79
CA TYR A 4 -6.06 1.81 9.47
C TYR A 4 -5.41 2.35 8.20
N VAL A 5 -4.08 2.20 8.05
CA VAL A 5 -3.36 2.64 6.84
C VAL A 5 -3.89 1.93 5.60
N TYR A 6 -4.18 0.63 5.72
CA TYR A 6 -4.79 -0.17 4.66
C TYR A 6 -6.17 0.35 4.24
N HIS A 7 -7.08 0.54 5.20
CA HIS A 7 -8.43 1.02 4.90
C HIS A 7 -8.39 2.39 4.23
N VAL A 8 -7.52 3.28 4.70
CA VAL A 8 -7.33 4.61 4.11
C VAL A 8 -6.76 4.52 2.69
N PHE A 9 -5.75 3.66 2.44
CA PHE A 9 -5.19 3.47 1.10
C PHE A 9 -6.22 2.97 0.08
N CYS A 10 -6.92 1.87 0.40
CA CYS A 10 -7.94 1.33 -0.49
C CYS A 10 -9.08 2.32 -0.71
N HIS A 11 -9.46 3.05 0.33
CA HIS A 11 -10.47 4.09 0.22
C HIS A 11 -10.02 5.24 -0.69
N CYS A 12 -8.78 5.72 -0.55
CA CYS A 12 -8.21 6.74 -1.42
C CYS A 12 -8.17 6.28 -2.90
N LEU A 13 -7.70 5.06 -3.18
CA LEU A 13 -7.73 4.51 -4.55
C LEU A 13 -9.16 4.41 -5.10
N GLN A 14 -10.11 3.95 -4.29
CA GLN A 14 -11.52 3.90 -4.70
C GLN A 14 -12.07 5.29 -5.04
N LEU A 15 -11.69 6.33 -4.31
CA LEU A 15 -12.07 7.70 -4.61
C LEU A 15 -11.44 8.20 -5.92
N VAL A 16 -10.15 7.91 -6.16
CA VAL A 16 -9.49 8.23 -7.44
C VAL A 16 -10.26 7.65 -8.62
N ILE A 17 -10.60 6.37 -8.55
CA ILE A 17 -11.35 5.66 -9.60
C ILE A 17 -12.71 6.31 -9.81
N ASN A 18 -13.41 6.63 -8.72
CA ASN A 18 -14.72 7.27 -8.78
C ASN A 18 -14.65 8.66 -9.42
N ASP A 19 -13.62 9.45 -9.14
CA ASP A 19 -13.44 10.78 -9.74
C ASP A 19 -13.22 10.66 -11.25
N GLY A 20 -12.35 9.74 -11.69
CA GLY A 20 -12.13 9.47 -13.11
C GLY A 20 -13.40 9.03 -13.83
N ILE A 21 -14.14 8.07 -13.26
CA ILE A 21 -15.41 7.58 -13.83
C ILE A 21 -16.46 8.71 -13.91
N LYS A 22 -16.56 9.54 -12.87
CA LYS A 22 -17.54 10.66 -12.84
C LYS A 22 -17.21 11.75 -13.84
N ALA A 23 -15.92 12.05 -14.07
CA ALA A 23 -15.50 13.03 -15.05
C ALA A 23 -15.73 12.57 -16.49
N SER A 24 -15.69 11.26 -16.75
CA SER A 24 -15.97 10.70 -18.07
C SER A 24 -17.45 10.34 -18.23
N GLY A 25 -18.24 11.28 -18.75
CA GLY A 25 -19.68 11.06 -19.01
C GLY A 25 -19.95 9.85 -19.92
N MET A 26 -19.05 9.57 -20.88
CA MET A 26 -19.14 8.41 -21.77
C MET A 26 -18.81 7.10 -21.03
N ALA A 27 -17.76 7.05 -20.21
CA ALA A 27 -17.48 5.85 -19.42
C ALA A 27 -18.64 5.56 -18.46
N LEU A 28 -19.17 6.60 -17.79
CA LEU A 28 -20.29 6.45 -16.87
C LEU A 28 -21.56 5.90 -17.54
N SER A 29 -21.90 6.37 -18.75
CA SER A 29 -23.08 5.87 -19.47
C SER A 29 -22.89 4.42 -19.93
N LEU A 30 -21.70 4.06 -20.41
CA LEU A 30 -21.37 2.69 -20.81
C LEU A 30 -21.34 1.73 -19.63
N LEU A 31 -20.79 2.13 -18.48
CA LEU A 31 -20.81 1.32 -17.26
C LEU A 31 -22.25 1.05 -16.78
N LYS A 32 -23.15 2.04 -16.90
CA LYS A 32 -24.59 1.83 -16.62
C LYS A 32 -25.21 0.83 -17.60
N LYS A 33 -24.87 0.93 -18.89
CA LYS A 33 -25.35 0.00 -19.92
C LYS A 33 -24.88 -1.43 -19.66
N VAL A 34 -23.60 -1.62 -19.32
CA VAL A 34 -23.02 -2.91 -18.91
C VAL A 34 -23.68 -3.44 -17.63
N ALA A 35 -23.94 -2.58 -16.64
CA ALA A 35 -24.64 -2.98 -15.43
C ALA A 35 -26.09 -3.43 -15.70
N ASN A 36 -26.79 -2.77 -16.63
CA ASN A 36 -28.11 -3.19 -17.08
C ASN A 36 -28.07 -4.51 -17.86
N LEU A 37 -27.04 -4.72 -18.68
CA LEU A 37 -26.81 -6.00 -19.37
C LEU A 37 -26.59 -7.12 -18.36
N ALA A 38 -25.76 -6.92 -17.35
CA ALA A 38 -25.57 -7.87 -16.27
C ALA A 38 -26.88 -8.11 -15.50
N LYS A 39 -27.65 -7.05 -15.18
CA LYS A 39 -28.96 -7.22 -14.55
C LYS A 39 -29.89 -8.06 -15.42
N PHE A 40 -29.90 -7.83 -16.74
CA PHE A 40 -30.71 -8.58 -17.68
C PHE A 40 -30.32 -10.06 -17.72
N ALA A 41 -29.02 -10.36 -17.75
CA ALA A 41 -28.47 -11.74 -17.65
C ALA A 41 -28.94 -12.49 -16.41
N HIS A 42 -29.13 -11.81 -15.28
CA HIS A 42 -29.62 -12.44 -14.05
C HIS A 42 -31.14 -12.48 -13.94
N SER A 43 -31.86 -11.65 -14.69
CA SER A 43 -33.33 -11.57 -14.63
C SER A 43 -34.05 -12.36 -15.72
N SER A 44 -33.37 -12.66 -16.83
CA SER A 44 -33.95 -13.35 -17.98
C SER A 44 -33.32 -14.72 -18.15
N VAL A 45 -34.12 -15.76 -17.87
CA VAL A 45 -33.71 -17.17 -18.05
C VAL A 45 -33.29 -17.44 -19.49
N ILE A 46 -34.08 -16.98 -20.46
CA ILE A 46 -33.79 -17.16 -21.90
C ILE A 46 -32.45 -16.52 -22.27
N PHE A 47 -32.14 -15.33 -21.75
CA PHE A 47 -30.87 -14.68 -22.05
C PHE A 47 -29.70 -15.40 -21.37
N ALA A 48 -29.85 -15.85 -20.12
CA ALA A 48 -28.85 -16.63 -19.41
C ALA A 48 -28.53 -17.95 -20.14
N GLU A 49 -29.55 -18.72 -20.52
CA GLU A 49 -29.40 -19.98 -21.26
C GLU A 49 -28.70 -19.76 -22.62
N ARG A 50 -29.02 -18.67 -23.32
CA ARG A 50 -28.35 -18.32 -24.59
C ARG A 50 -26.89 -17.91 -24.40
N LEU A 51 -26.52 -17.34 -23.24
CA LEU A 51 -25.12 -17.06 -22.92
C LEU A 51 -24.38 -18.35 -22.52
N GLU A 52 -25.02 -19.23 -21.75
CA GLU A 52 -24.43 -20.51 -21.36
C GLU A 52 -24.22 -21.44 -22.55
N SER A 53 -25.11 -21.43 -23.55
CA SER A 53 -24.94 -22.22 -24.77
C SER A 53 -23.71 -21.83 -25.59
N ILE A 54 -23.28 -20.56 -25.49
CA ILE A 54 -22.03 -20.06 -26.05
C ILE A 54 -20.85 -20.10 -25.04
N LYS A 55 -21.03 -20.74 -23.89
CA LYS A 55 -20.05 -20.90 -22.79
C LYS A 55 -19.61 -19.59 -22.11
N TYR A 56 -20.46 -18.58 -22.13
CA TYR A 56 -20.22 -17.31 -21.44
C TYR A 56 -21.22 -17.09 -20.31
N SER A 57 -20.79 -16.36 -19.27
CA SER A 57 -21.68 -15.89 -18.21
C SER A 57 -21.26 -14.49 -17.78
N ILE A 58 -22.24 -13.65 -17.45
CA ILE A 58 -22.00 -12.29 -16.97
C ILE A 58 -22.26 -12.30 -15.46
N PRO A 59 -21.22 -12.17 -14.61
CA PRO A 59 -21.43 -12.13 -13.18
C PRO A 59 -22.19 -10.86 -12.77
N LYS A 60 -23.03 -11.00 -11.75
CA LYS A 60 -23.80 -9.87 -11.22
C LYS A 60 -22.86 -8.82 -10.64
N ALA A 61 -22.91 -7.61 -11.16
CA ALA A 61 -22.15 -6.50 -10.61
C ALA A 61 -22.69 -6.13 -9.22
N ASN A 62 -21.85 -6.21 -8.18
CA ASN A 62 -22.12 -5.56 -6.92
C ASN A 62 -21.79 -4.07 -7.06
N ARG A 63 -22.83 -3.23 -7.12
CA ARG A 63 -22.72 -1.78 -7.33
C ARG A 63 -21.83 -1.08 -6.27
N THR A 64 -21.65 -1.67 -5.09
CA THR A 64 -20.90 -1.06 -3.98
C THR A 64 -19.38 -1.26 -4.06
N ARG A 65 -18.87 -2.13 -4.95
CA ARG A 65 -17.43 -2.43 -5.06
C ARG A 65 -17.00 -2.37 -6.51
N TRP A 66 -16.13 -1.40 -6.82
CA TRP A 66 -15.67 -1.16 -8.18
C TRP A 66 -14.98 -2.39 -8.82
N ASN A 67 -14.30 -3.23 -8.02
CA ASN A 67 -13.72 -4.51 -8.47
C ASN A 67 -14.76 -5.40 -9.16
N SER A 68 -15.99 -5.45 -8.63
CA SER A 68 -17.07 -6.23 -9.25
C SER A 68 -17.54 -5.60 -10.56
N GLN A 69 -17.62 -4.27 -10.63
CA GLN A 69 -17.94 -3.57 -11.87
C GLN A 69 -16.86 -3.81 -12.95
N PHE A 70 -15.58 -3.71 -12.60
CA PHE A 70 -14.46 -3.99 -13.49
C PHE A 70 -14.53 -5.42 -14.06
N GLN A 71 -14.75 -6.41 -13.19
CA GLN A 71 -14.89 -7.81 -13.61
C GLN A 71 -16.10 -8.03 -14.52
N THR A 72 -17.24 -7.39 -14.24
CA THR A 72 -18.41 -7.47 -15.13
C THR A 72 -18.08 -6.89 -16.51
N VAL A 73 -17.41 -5.74 -16.59
CA VAL A 73 -16.98 -5.15 -17.87
C VAL A 73 -16.04 -6.10 -18.62
N LYS A 74 -15.03 -6.64 -17.95
CA LYS A 74 -14.06 -7.59 -18.53
C LYS A 74 -14.77 -8.83 -19.11
N ASN A 75 -15.74 -9.39 -18.40
CA ASN A 75 -16.53 -10.52 -18.89
C ASN A 75 -17.42 -10.17 -20.08
N VAL A 76 -18.02 -8.97 -20.12
CA VAL A 76 -18.82 -8.53 -21.27
C VAL A 76 -17.95 -8.32 -22.51
N ILE A 77 -16.74 -7.79 -22.35
CA ILE A 77 -15.77 -7.66 -23.45
C ILE A 77 -15.31 -9.05 -23.92
N ASN A 78 -15.20 -10.05 -23.07
CA ASN A 78 -14.79 -11.37 -23.52
C ASN A 78 -15.82 -12.06 -24.43
N ILE A 79 -17.08 -11.60 -24.45
CA ILE A 79 -18.12 -12.11 -25.35
C ILE A 79 -17.94 -11.49 -26.75
N PRO A 80 -17.94 -12.29 -27.83
CA PRO A 80 -17.91 -11.77 -29.20
C PRO A 80 -19.05 -10.79 -29.47
N CYS A 81 -18.73 -9.60 -30.00
CA CYS A 81 -19.68 -8.50 -30.17
C CYS A 81 -20.85 -8.88 -31.11
N SER A 82 -20.55 -9.58 -32.20
CA SER A 82 -21.56 -10.07 -33.16
C SER A 82 -22.57 -11.01 -32.50
N THR A 83 -22.08 -11.97 -31.72
CA THR A 83 -22.91 -12.95 -31.01
C THR A 83 -23.78 -12.29 -29.95
N LEU A 84 -23.19 -11.44 -29.10
CA LEU A 84 -23.91 -10.74 -28.05
C LEU A 84 -25.02 -9.86 -28.64
N ASN A 85 -24.70 -9.06 -29.66
CA ASN A 85 -25.66 -8.17 -30.29
C ASN A 85 -26.76 -8.95 -31.02
N SER A 86 -26.45 -10.05 -31.69
CA SER A 86 -27.46 -10.91 -32.33
C SER A 86 -28.47 -11.45 -31.30
N ILE A 87 -27.98 -11.95 -30.16
CA ILE A 87 -28.85 -12.45 -29.09
C ILE A 87 -29.75 -11.32 -28.56
N LEU A 88 -29.20 -10.11 -28.37
CA LEU A 88 -29.97 -8.96 -27.88
C LEU A 88 -31.01 -8.48 -28.90
N THR A 89 -30.69 -8.50 -30.19
CA THR A 89 -31.64 -8.16 -31.27
C THR A 89 -32.80 -9.15 -31.32
N ASP A 90 -32.53 -10.46 -31.23
CA ASP A 90 -33.57 -11.50 -31.17
C ASP A 90 -34.52 -11.30 -29.98
N LEU A 91 -33.96 -10.90 -28.83
CA LEU A 91 -34.71 -10.63 -27.60
C LEU A 91 -35.33 -9.22 -27.56
N LYS A 92 -35.24 -8.46 -28.67
CA LYS A 92 -35.77 -7.09 -28.81
C LYS A 92 -35.22 -6.11 -27.75
N LYS A 93 -33.97 -6.31 -27.30
CA LYS A 93 -33.26 -5.46 -26.33
C LYS A 93 -32.24 -4.55 -27.01
N ASN A 94 -32.72 -3.72 -27.93
CA ASN A 94 -31.89 -2.83 -28.73
C ASN A 94 -31.17 -1.75 -27.91
N ASP A 95 -31.71 -1.40 -26.74
CA ASP A 95 -31.11 -0.46 -25.79
C ASP A 95 -29.80 -0.96 -25.17
N LEU A 96 -29.56 -2.28 -25.17
CA LEU A 96 -28.38 -2.91 -24.59
C LEU A 96 -27.29 -3.27 -25.63
N ILE A 97 -27.58 -3.11 -26.92
CA ILE A 97 -26.65 -3.42 -28.02
C ILE A 97 -25.40 -2.55 -27.92
N LEU A 98 -24.22 -3.16 -27.89
CA LEU A 98 -22.94 -2.43 -27.81
C LEU A 98 -22.44 -2.11 -29.23
N THR A 99 -22.24 -0.82 -29.52
CA THR A 99 -21.64 -0.41 -30.79
C THR A 99 -20.12 -0.70 -30.81
N SER A 100 -19.50 -0.70 -31.99
CA SER A 100 -18.03 -0.81 -32.09
C SER A 100 -17.30 0.30 -31.32
N LYS A 101 -17.91 1.50 -31.25
CA LYS A 101 -17.38 2.62 -30.45
C LYS A 101 -17.51 2.35 -28.96
N ASP A 102 -18.67 1.87 -28.50
CA ASP A 102 -18.91 1.49 -27.10
C ASP A 102 -17.86 0.46 -26.66
N ARG A 103 -17.64 -0.54 -27.51
CA ARG A 103 -16.71 -1.63 -27.28
C ARG A 103 -15.27 -1.14 -27.14
N LYS A 104 -14.81 -0.28 -28.06
CA LYS A 104 -13.46 0.31 -27.99
C LYS A 104 -13.24 1.09 -26.70
N VAL A 105 -14.24 1.88 -26.25
CA VAL A 105 -14.13 2.64 -25.00
C VAL A 105 -14.10 1.71 -23.79
N LEU A 106 -14.85 0.60 -23.80
CA LEU A 106 -14.79 -0.41 -22.74
C LEU A 106 -13.44 -1.14 -22.71
N GLU A 107 -12.82 -1.39 -23.87
CA GLU A 107 -11.48 -1.98 -23.98
C GLU A 107 -10.41 -1.03 -23.45
N GLU A 108 -10.45 0.25 -23.84
CA GLU A 108 -9.60 1.31 -23.28
C GLU A 108 -9.78 1.41 -21.75
N PHE A 109 -11.03 1.34 -21.26
CA PHE A 109 -11.34 1.33 -19.83
C PHE A 109 -10.70 0.14 -19.11
N VAL A 110 -10.86 -1.09 -19.64
CA VAL A 110 -10.28 -2.29 -19.00
C VAL A 110 -8.76 -2.20 -18.98
N SER A 111 -8.14 -1.77 -20.08
CA SER A 111 -6.69 -1.59 -20.16
C SER A 111 -6.19 -0.62 -19.09
N LEU A 112 -6.82 0.56 -18.96
CA LEU A 112 -6.40 1.59 -18.02
C LEU A 112 -6.63 1.20 -16.55
N PHE A 113 -7.75 0.55 -16.24
CA PHE A 113 -8.11 0.21 -14.86
C PHE A 113 -7.55 -1.13 -14.37
N GLU A 114 -6.86 -1.90 -15.22
CA GLU A 114 -6.27 -3.18 -14.84
C GLU A 114 -5.24 -3.02 -13.71
N LEU A 115 -4.36 -2.01 -13.76
CA LEU A 115 -3.41 -1.74 -12.67
C LEU A 115 -4.08 -1.35 -11.36
N PHE A 116 -5.15 -0.56 -11.43
CA PHE A 116 -5.94 -0.25 -10.25
C PHE A 116 -6.55 -1.52 -9.64
N HIS A 117 -6.98 -2.47 -10.49
CA HIS A 117 -7.68 -3.68 -10.03
C HIS A 117 -6.68 -4.63 -9.37
N GLN A 118 -5.51 -4.79 -9.97
CA GLN A 118 -4.40 -5.49 -9.34
C GLN A 118 -4.03 -4.86 -8.00
N ALA A 119 -3.89 -3.53 -7.95
CA ALA A 119 -3.57 -2.80 -6.74
C ALA A 119 -4.59 -3.05 -5.61
N THR A 120 -5.89 -2.99 -5.91
CA THR A 120 -6.93 -3.19 -4.90
C THR A 120 -7.09 -4.65 -4.50
N VAL A 121 -6.89 -5.61 -5.40
CA VAL A 121 -6.87 -7.04 -5.06
C VAL A 121 -5.68 -7.39 -4.18
N LEU A 122 -4.48 -6.94 -4.56
CA LEU A 122 -3.26 -7.19 -3.81
C LEU A 122 -3.32 -6.59 -2.41
N THR A 123 -3.87 -5.38 -2.29
CA THR A 123 -3.98 -4.73 -0.99
C THR A 123 -5.12 -5.27 -0.14
N GLN A 124 -6.20 -5.80 -0.72
CA GLN A 124 -7.31 -6.45 0.01
C GLN A 124 -6.95 -7.83 0.61
N GLY A 125 -5.81 -8.42 0.25
CA GLY A 125 -5.35 -9.69 0.80
C GLY A 125 -4.96 -9.58 2.28
N GLN A 126 -5.59 -10.38 3.15
CA GLN A 126 -5.31 -10.36 4.60
C GLN A 126 -3.96 -10.96 5.00
N SER A 127 -3.24 -11.59 4.07
CA SER A 127 -2.07 -12.44 4.33
C SER A 127 -0.71 -11.77 4.14
N TYR A 128 -0.63 -10.52 3.67
CA TYR A 128 0.65 -9.86 3.35
C TYR A 128 0.76 -8.48 4.00
N THR A 129 2.00 -8.06 4.29
CA THR A 129 2.29 -6.70 4.76
C THR A 129 1.98 -5.71 3.64
N THR A 130 0.90 -4.93 3.81
CA THR A 130 0.33 -4.06 2.76
C THR A 130 1.00 -2.70 2.68
N ILE A 131 1.68 -2.25 3.73
CA ILE A 131 2.30 -0.91 3.77
C ILE A 131 3.46 -0.77 2.77
N SER A 132 4.23 -1.85 2.56
CA SER A 132 5.31 -1.90 1.56
C SER A 132 4.82 -1.82 0.12
N LEU A 133 3.53 -2.06 -0.12
CA LEU A 133 2.91 -1.97 -1.44
C LEU A 133 2.49 -0.54 -1.79
N VAL A 134 2.26 0.33 -0.81
CA VAL A 134 1.63 1.65 -1.03
C VAL A 134 2.46 2.50 -1.99
N ALA A 135 3.72 2.78 -1.67
CA ALA A 135 4.54 3.66 -2.49
C ALA A 135 4.84 3.10 -3.88
N PRO A 136 5.27 1.83 -4.04
CA PRO A 136 5.46 1.22 -5.36
C PRO A 136 4.19 1.25 -6.21
N THR A 137 3.03 0.98 -5.61
CA THR A 137 1.75 0.95 -6.33
C THR A 137 1.34 2.33 -6.81
N VAL A 138 1.41 3.35 -5.96
CA VAL A 138 1.04 4.73 -6.33
C VAL A 138 1.93 5.23 -7.47
N LEU A 139 3.24 5.04 -7.37
CA LEU A 139 4.18 5.43 -8.43
C LEU A 139 3.93 4.67 -9.73
N SER A 140 3.76 3.34 -9.65
CA SER A 140 3.53 2.51 -10.85
C SER A 140 2.27 2.95 -11.59
N ILE A 141 1.17 3.21 -10.87
CA ILE A 141 -0.07 3.72 -11.47
C ILE A 141 0.15 5.11 -12.07
N LEU A 142 0.84 6.00 -11.37
CA LEU A 142 1.08 7.36 -11.87
C LEU A 142 1.88 7.36 -13.17
N TYR A 143 2.98 6.60 -13.23
CA TYR A 143 3.81 6.48 -14.43
C TYR A 143 3.05 5.84 -15.59
N ASP A 144 2.22 4.83 -15.31
CA ASP A 144 1.38 4.20 -16.31
C ASP A 144 0.39 5.20 -16.92
N LEU A 145 -0.30 5.97 -16.08
CA LEU A 145 -1.22 7.01 -16.53
C LEU A 145 -0.54 8.12 -17.33
N GLU A 146 0.65 8.56 -16.90
CA GLU A 146 1.44 9.56 -17.63
C GLU A 146 1.88 9.02 -18.99
N ARG A 147 2.34 7.77 -19.06
CA ARG A 147 2.70 7.11 -20.32
C ARG A 147 1.49 7.00 -21.26
N GLU A 148 0.34 6.57 -20.75
CA GLU A 148 -0.90 6.48 -21.52
C GLU A 148 -1.39 7.86 -21.99
N LEU A 149 -1.23 8.89 -21.15
CA LEU A 149 -1.55 10.28 -21.51
C LEU A 149 -0.73 10.78 -22.70
N HIS A 150 0.55 10.41 -22.80
CA HIS A 150 1.44 10.80 -23.89
C HIS A 150 1.29 9.93 -25.14
N SER A 151 0.93 8.66 -24.99
CA SER A 151 0.88 7.68 -26.09
C SER A 151 -0.48 7.62 -26.78
N SER A 152 -1.55 8.00 -26.08
CA SER A 152 -2.92 7.83 -26.57
C SER A 152 -3.38 8.96 -27.49
N SER A 153 -4.08 8.62 -28.57
CA SER A 153 -4.81 9.58 -29.42
C SER A 153 -6.30 9.70 -29.08
N SER A 154 -6.81 8.89 -28.15
CA SER A 154 -8.23 8.89 -27.75
C SER A 154 -8.52 10.05 -26.79
N PHE A 155 -9.38 10.99 -27.21
CA PHE A 155 -9.77 12.12 -26.37
C PHE A 155 -10.40 11.68 -25.03
N THR A 156 -11.23 10.62 -25.07
CA THR A 156 -11.87 10.08 -23.87
C THR A 156 -10.84 9.53 -22.89
N LEU A 157 -9.83 8.80 -23.39
CA LEU A 157 -8.76 8.24 -22.58
C LEU A 157 -7.87 9.35 -21.99
N ILE A 158 -7.47 10.34 -22.80
CA ILE A 158 -6.68 11.50 -22.37
C ILE A 158 -7.40 12.25 -21.23
N SER A 159 -8.69 12.53 -21.38
CA SER A 159 -9.47 13.21 -20.35
C SER A 159 -9.52 12.40 -19.06
N LEU A 160 -9.69 11.09 -19.18
CA LEU A 160 -9.74 10.17 -18.05
C LEU A 160 -8.40 10.10 -17.31
N CYS A 161 -7.28 9.95 -18.04
CA CYS A 161 -5.93 9.99 -17.47
C CYS A 161 -5.67 11.29 -16.72
N LYS A 162 -6.01 12.45 -17.30
CA LYS A 162 -5.84 13.76 -16.63
C LYS A 162 -6.58 13.83 -15.30
N THR A 163 -7.83 13.38 -15.26
CA THR A 163 -8.61 13.36 -14.00
C THR A 163 -8.02 12.39 -12.98
N LEU A 164 -7.64 11.18 -13.42
CA LEU A 164 -7.04 10.18 -12.53
C LEU A 164 -5.71 10.67 -11.95
N ILE A 165 -4.82 11.21 -12.78
CA ILE A 165 -3.53 11.80 -12.35
C ILE A 165 -3.78 12.91 -11.33
N SER A 166 -4.68 13.85 -11.63
CA SER A 166 -5.02 14.94 -10.71
C SER A 166 -5.55 14.41 -9.37
N SER A 167 -6.44 13.42 -9.39
CA SER A 167 -6.99 12.84 -8.16
C SER A 167 -5.94 12.06 -7.35
N ILE A 168 -5.02 11.33 -8.01
CA ILE A 168 -3.86 10.69 -7.37
C ILE A 168 -2.98 11.74 -6.70
N LYS A 169 -2.57 12.77 -7.45
CA LYS A 169 -1.71 13.84 -6.94
C LYS A 169 -2.33 14.54 -5.72
N ALA A 170 -3.64 14.76 -5.73
CA ALA A 170 -4.33 15.38 -4.61
C ALA A 170 -4.43 14.49 -3.36
N ARG A 171 -4.62 13.17 -3.52
CA ARG A 171 -4.89 12.24 -2.40
C ARG A 171 -3.65 11.64 -1.79
N PHE A 172 -2.59 11.54 -2.59
CA PHE A 172 -1.28 11.00 -2.21
C PHE A 172 -0.21 12.09 -2.19
N SER A 173 -0.59 13.37 -2.05
CA SER A 173 0.33 14.50 -2.09
C SER A 173 1.47 14.35 -1.07
N GLY A 174 1.17 13.96 0.17
CA GLY A 174 2.18 13.74 1.21
C GLY A 174 3.24 12.71 0.81
N LEU A 175 2.84 11.64 0.12
CA LEU A 175 3.75 10.64 -0.41
C LEU A 175 4.55 11.20 -1.60
N LEU A 176 3.87 11.83 -2.55
CA LEU A 176 4.45 12.31 -3.81
C LEU A 176 5.45 13.45 -3.62
N CYS A 177 5.29 14.27 -2.57
CA CYS A 177 6.26 15.27 -2.16
C CYS A 177 7.65 14.67 -1.86
N HIS A 178 7.73 13.40 -1.47
CA HIS A 178 9.03 12.74 -1.26
C HIS A 178 9.80 12.52 -2.56
N PHE A 179 9.10 12.44 -3.68
CA PHE A 179 9.63 12.18 -5.01
C PHE A 179 9.74 13.45 -5.87
N GLU A 180 9.50 14.64 -5.29
CA GLU A 180 9.50 15.93 -6.00
C GLU A 180 8.54 15.99 -7.19
N ILE A 181 7.47 15.20 -7.12
CA ILE A 181 6.41 15.23 -8.12
C ILE A 181 5.54 16.44 -7.82
N ASP A 182 5.29 17.26 -8.84
CA ASP A 182 4.45 18.45 -8.73
C ASP A 182 3.02 18.07 -8.32
N VAL A 183 2.54 18.69 -7.23
CA VAL A 183 1.23 18.43 -6.60
C VAL A 183 0.39 19.71 -6.60
N PRO A 184 -0.94 19.63 -6.82
CA PRO A 184 -1.80 20.80 -6.85
C PRO A 184 -1.77 21.58 -5.53
N PHE A 185 -1.64 22.90 -5.61
CA PHE A 185 -1.55 23.80 -4.47
C PHE A 185 -2.72 23.63 -3.48
N ASP A 186 -3.93 23.34 -3.94
CA ASP A 186 -5.10 23.18 -3.05
C ASP A 186 -5.10 21.88 -2.24
N SER A 187 -4.10 21.00 -2.44
CA SER A 187 -4.03 19.66 -1.82
C SER A 187 -3.33 19.66 -0.46
N TYR A 188 -2.92 20.81 0.09
CA TYR A 188 -2.21 20.88 1.37
C TYR A 188 -3.00 20.31 2.56
N CYS A 189 -4.34 20.36 2.54
CA CYS A 189 -5.18 19.72 3.57
C CYS A 189 -5.00 18.18 3.61
N MET A 190 -4.61 17.58 2.49
CA MET A 190 -4.34 16.14 2.37
C MET A 190 -2.84 15.82 2.45
N SER A 191 -1.97 16.83 2.54
CA SER A 191 -0.50 16.67 2.54
C SER A 191 0.04 15.93 3.75
N GLU A 192 -0.71 15.87 4.85
CA GLU A 192 -0.35 15.05 6.01
C GLU A 192 -0.58 13.56 5.77
N ARG A 193 -1.45 13.18 4.81
CA ARG A 193 -1.70 11.76 4.53
C ARG A 193 -0.57 11.19 3.68
N PHE A 194 -0.12 10.01 4.09
CA PHE A 194 0.97 9.27 3.44
C PHE A 194 2.32 10.01 3.41
N SER A 195 2.50 11.07 4.22
CA SER A 195 3.76 11.82 4.33
C SER A 195 4.82 11.13 5.20
N ASP A 196 4.44 10.13 5.97
CA ASP A 196 5.35 9.42 6.86
C ASP A 196 6.41 8.64 6.04
N VAL A 197 7.68 8.74 6.46
CA VAL A 197 8.82 8.07 5.85
C VAL A 197 8.70 6.53 5.90
N ILE A 198 7.79 5.98 6.71
CA ILE A 198 7.40 4.56 6.69
C ILE A 198 7.05 4.07 5.28
N PHE A 199 6.42 4.91 4.45
CA PHE A 199 6.02 4.53 3.10
C PHE A 199 7.22 4.42 2.15
N LEU A 200 8.36 5.03 2.50
CA LEU A 200 9.63 4.89 1.76
C LEU A 200 10.47 3.71 2.27
N ILE A 201 10.44 3.48 3.58
CA ILE A 201 11.23 2.43 4.23
C ILE A 201 10.60 1.06 4.05
N SER A 202 9.28 0.96 4.16
CA SER A 202 8.61 -0.35 4.12
C SER A 202 8.81 -1.12 2.81
N PRO A 203 8.83 -0.50 1.60
CA PRO A 203 9.18 -1.20 0.37
C PRO A 203 10.66 -1.64 0.33
N LEU A 204 11.57 -0.86 0.92
CA LEU A 204 12.98 -1.26 1.04
C LEU A 204 13.13 -2.53 1.90
N LEU A 205 12.35 -2.60 2.98
CA LEU A 205 12.31 -3.74 3.90
C LEU A 205 11.60 -4.97 3.28
N ASP A 206 11.02 -4.83 2.09
CA ASP A 206 10.36 -5.91 1.36
C ASP A 206 11.27 -6.42 0.25
N ALA A 207 11.74 -7.67 0.36
CA ALA A 207 12.67 -8.24 -0.62
C ALA A 207 12.08 -8.32 -2.05
N ARG A 208 10.75 -8.23 -2.20
CA ARG A 208 10.11 -8.16 -3.52
C ARG A 208 10.41 -6.84 -4.25
N PHE A 209 10.61 -5.75 -3.48
CA PHE A 209 10.80 -4.41 -4.04
C PHE A 209 12.22 -3.90 -3.84
N LYS A 210 12.78 -3.98 -2.63
CA LYS A 210 14.07 -3.38 -2.25
C LYS A 210 14.18 -1.94 -2.82
N LEU A 211 15.02 -1.72 -3.83
CA LEU A 211 15.21 -0.44 -4.52
C LEU A 211 14.67 -0.41 -5.95
N LEU A 212 14.10 -1.51 -6.43
CA LEU A 212 13.70 -1.71 -7.82
C LEU A 212 12.56 -0.80 -8.25
N TRP A 213 11.66 -0.52 -7.31
CA TRP A 213 10.54 0.38 -7.49
C TRP A 213 10.96 1.85 -7.65
N LEU A 214 12.25 2.18 -7.44
CA LEU A 214 12.83 3.51 -7.67
C LEU A 214 13.56 3.62 -9.00
N ASN A 215 13.64 2.55 -9.81
CA ASN A 215 14.43 2.56 -11.05
C ASN A 215 13.88 3.48 -12.14
N SER A 216 12.59 3.81 -12.08
CA SER A 216 11.95 4.75 -13.01
C SER A 216 12.15 6.23 -12.61
N LEU A 217 12.77 6.50 -11.46
CA LEU A 217 13.04 7.86 -10.99
C LEU A 217 14.37 8.38 -11.52
N ASP A 218 14.46 9.70 -11.61
CA ASP A 218 15.73 10.37 -11.87
C ASP A 218 16.78 10.05 -10.80
N THR A 219 18.05 9.96 -11.22
CA THR A 219 19.16 9.57 -10.36
C THR A 219 19.30 10.50 -9.16
N VAL A 220 19.07 11.81 -9.35
CA VAL A 220 19.21 12.81 -8.28
C VAL A 220 18.08 12.64 -7.25
N VAL A 221 16.85 12.43 -7.70
CA VAL A 221 15.68 12.17 -6.82
C VAL A 221 15.90 10.88 -6.04
N LYS A 222 16.37 9.82 -6.70
CA LYS A 222 16.70 8.54 -6.07
C LYS A 222 17.73 8.70 -4.94
N MET A 223 18.80 9.47 -5.17
CA MET A 223 19.82 9.74 -4.15
C MET A 223 19.23 10.44 -2.92
N ARG A 224 18.39 11.46 -3.10
CA ARG A 224 17.74 12.16 -1.98
C ARG A 224 16.77 11.28 -1.20
N ILE A 225 16.07 10.36 -1.86
CA ILE A 225 15.22 9.36 -1.20
C ILE A 225 16.07 8.41 -0.35
N LEU A 226 17.21 7.95 -0.88
CA LEU A 226 18.14 7.10 -0.14
C LEU A 226 18.70 7.82 1.10
N GLU A 227 19.02 9.11 0.99
CA GLU A 227 19.43 9.93 2.14
C GLU A 227 18.32 10.04 3.19
N LYS A 228 17.07 10.33 2.77
CA LYS A 228 15.91 10.37 3.69
C LYS A 228 15.69 9.04 4.41
N ILE A 229 15.81 7.93 3.68
CA ILE A 229 15.73 6.58 4.23
C ILE A 229 16.84 6.38 5.26
N ARG A 230 18.10 6.68 4.89
CA ARG A 230 19.27 6.54 5.76
C ARG A 230 19.08 7.33 7.06
N ASP A 231 18.68 8.59 6.97
CA ASP A 231 18.41 9.45 8.13
C ASP A 231 17.32 8.87 9.04
N ALA A 232 16.24 8.35 8.47
CA ALA A 232 15.17 7.76 9.23
C ALA A 232 15.60 6.45 9.91
N PHE A 233 16.44 5.62 9.28
CA PHE A 233 17.08 4.48 9.94
C PHE A 233 17.99 4.94 11.08
N VAL A 234 18.87 5.92 10.87
CA VAL A 234 19.76 6.48 11.90
C VAL A 234 18.97 6.98 13.11
N ARG A 235 17.88 7.71 12.88
CA ARG A 235 16.99 8.22 13.94
C ARG A 235 16.30 7.09 14.69
N PHE A 236 15.79 6.09 13.97
CA PHE A 236 15.18 4.91 14.58
C PHE A 236 16.17 4.17 15.48
N PHE A 237 17.38 3.89 14.98
CA PHE A 237 18.42 3.22 15.74
C PHE A 237 18.89 4.04 16.94
N SER A 238 19.03 5.36 16.78
CA SER A 238 19.41 6.25 17.88
C SER A 238 18.38 6.27 19.01
N LYS A 239 17.09 6.19 18.69
CA LYS A 239 16.01 6.13 19.70
C LYS A 239 15.95 4.79 20.42
N LEU A 240 16.14 3.68 19.71
CA LEU A 240 16.26 2.34 20.29
C LEU A 240 17.38 2.28 21.35
N ILE A 241 18.46 3.02 21.11
CA ILE A 241 19.61 3.11 22.01
C ILE A 241 19.29 3.97 23.25
N ILE A 242 18.58 5.09 23.09
CA ILE A 242 18.26 6.00 24.21
C ILE A 242 17.19 5.42 25.16
N SER A 243 16.17 4.74 24.66
CA SER A 243 15.14 4.11 25.51
C SER A 243 15.71 3.02 26.44
N THR A 244 16.85 2.45 26.08
CA THR A 244 17.57 1.42 26.85
C THR A 244 18.31 2.02 28.06
N SER A 245 18.71 3.30 27.99
CA SER A 245 19.43 3.99 29.06
C SER A 245 18.53 4.48 30.20
N ARG A 246 17.27 4.85 29.91
CA ARG A 246 16.33 5.31 30.95
C ARG A 246 15.84 4.19 31.85
N ASN A 247 15.76 2.96 31.35
CA ASN A 247 15.34 1.80 32.15
C ASN A 247 16.48 1.23 33.01
N THR A 248 17.74 1.48 32.69
CA THR A 248 18.90 1.02 33.49
C THR A 248 19.32 2.00 34.58
N GLY A 249 18.92 3.27 34.49
CA GLY A 249 19.16 4.26 35.55
C GLY A 249 18.19 4.20 36.74
N ALA A 250 17.06 3.51 36.61
CA ALA A 250 16.07 3.37 37.69
C ALA A 250 16.38 2.23 38.66
N ASP A 251 17.18 1.23 38.25
CA ASP A 251 17.46 0.02 39.05
C ASP A 251 18.78 0.07 39.84
N LEU A 252 19.57 1.15 39.71
CA LEU A 252 20.82 1.34 40.46
C LEU A 252 20.72 2.34 41.63
N ALA A 253 19.53 2.88 41.91
CA ALA A 253 19.31 3.83 43.00
C ALA A 253 18.71 3.22 44.29
N ASN A 254 18.44 1.90 44.34
CA ASN A 254 17.80 1.25 45.50
C ASN A 254 18.69 0.18 46.18
N ALA A 255 19.98 0.47 46.34
CA ALA A 255 20.87 -0.29 47.21
C ALA A 255 21.55 0.64 48.23
N ALA A 256 20.73 1.29 49.05
CA ALA A 256 21.17 1.85 50.32
C ALA A 256 20.06 1.56 51.35
N GLU A 257 20.39 0.78 52.36
CA GLU A 257 19.53 0.53 53.52
C GLU A 257 19.14 1.85 54.20
N PRO A 258 17.91 2.01 54.69
CA PRO A 258 17.62 3.00 55.71
C PRO A 258 17.28 2.33 57.04
N SER A 259 18.09 2.66 58.05
CA SER A 259 17.76 2.58 59.46
C SER A 259 16.62 3.56 59.81
N ASP A 260 15.62 3.02 60.52
CA ASP A 260 14.70 3.64 61.47
C ASP A 260 14.00 4.98 61.20
N ALA A 261 12.66 4.85 61.15
CA ALA A 261 11.63 5.67 61.77
C ALA A 261 11.46 7.14 61.34
N ASN A 262 10.40 7.41 60.57
CA ASN A 262 9.29 8.23 61.07
C ASN A 262 8.00 8.04 60.24
N VAL A 263 6.88 7.94 60.96
CA VAL A 263 5.53 7.64 60.48
C VAL A 263 4.75 8.94 60.24
N ALA A 264 4.26 9.13 59.02
CA ALA A 264 3.06 9.88 58.57
C ALA A 264 3.25 10.14 57.06
N GLU A 265 2.33 9.97 56.12
CA GLU A 265 0.88 9.80 56.13
C GLU A 265 0.50 9.19 54.77
N LYS A 266 -0.48 8.29 54.76
CA LYS A 266 -0.95 7.58 53.56
C LYS A 266 -1.75 8.52 52.66
N ILE A 267 -1.32 8.68 51.40
CA ILE A 267 -2.24 8.86 50.27
C ILE A 267 -1.95 7.75 49.27
N ASN A 268 -2.82 6.75 49.32
CA ASN A 268 -2.85 5.61 48.43
C ASN A 268 -3.64 6.02 47.19
N ASP A 269 -2.96 6.34 46.08
CA ASP A 269 -3.62 6.41 44.78
C ASP A 269 -3.08 5.26 43.91
N GLY A 270 -3.85 4.18 43.91
CA GLY A 270 -3.56 2.95 43.21
C GLY A 270 -3.67 3.14 41.70
N LEU A 271 -2.58 3.57 41.06
CA LEU A 271 -2.39 3.35 39.63
C LEU A 271 -2.13 1.87 39.39
N ILE A 272 -3.21 1.12 39.19
CA ILE A 272 -3.18 -0.21 38.60
C ILE A 272 -2.36 -0.09 37.29
N LYS A 273 -1.14 -0.63 37.29
CA LYS A 273 -0.31 -0.77 36.09
C LYS A 273 -1.13 -1.53 35.06
N ARG A 274 -1.67 -0.83 34.06
CA ARG A 274 -2.36 -1.46 32.93
C ARG A 274 -1.36 -2.40 32.26
N LYS A 275 -1.73 -3.69 32.17
CA LYS A 275 -0.95 -4.70 31.42
C LYS A 275 -0.82 -4.21 29.99
N CYS A 276 0.42 -3.90 29.57
CA CYS A 276 0.72 -3.59 28.17
C CYS A 276 0.43 -4.84 27.34
N LEU A 277 -0.24 -4.67 26.19
CA LEU A 277 -0.68 -5.76 25.31
C LEU A 277 0.48 -6.64 24.80
N PHE A 278 1.73 -6.22 24.99
CA PHE A 278 2.93 -6.92 24.54
C PHE A 278 4.08 -6.72 25.55
N PRO A 279 4.11 -7.51 26.64
CA PRO A 279 5.12 -7.36 27.69
C PRO A 279 6.56 -7.64 27.20
N TYR A 280 6.70 -8.41 26.12
CA TYR A 280 7.98 -8.77 25.48
C TYR A 280 8.65 -7.62 24.69
N PHE A 281 8.02 -6.44 24.59
CA PHE A 281 8.66 -5.28 23.95
C PHE A 281 9.73 -4.60 24.82
N ASN A 282 9.83 -4.96 26.11
CA ASN A 282 10.75 -4.32 27.05
C ASN A 282 12.11 -5.00 27.18
N GLU A 283 12.33 -6.13 26.51
CA GLU A 283 13.63 -6.82 26.53
C GLU A 283 14.45 -6.40 25.30
N THR A 284 15.39 -5.48 25.50
CA THR A 284 16.39 -5.11 24.48
C THR A 284 17.78 -5.01 25.09
N LYS A 285 18.71 -5.83 24.59
CA LYS A 285 20.13 -5.81 24.95
C LYS A 285 20.84 -4.58 24.36
N ILE A 286 21.79 -4.06 25.13
CA ILE A 286 22.61 -2.87 24.87
C ILE A 286 23.46 -3.06 23.60
N VAL A 287 23.53 -2.04 22.75
CA VAL A 287 24.40 -1.97 21.57
C VAL A 287 25.30 -0.73 21.72
N SER A 288 26.62 -0.89 21.60
CA SER A 288 27.65 0.12 21.91
C SER A 288 27.78 1.21 20.83
N SER A 289 28.49 2.31 21.10
CA SER A 289 28.74 3.39 20.13
C SER A 289 29.49 2.92 18.87
N ASN A 290 30.39 1.93 19.01
CA ASN A 290 31.08 1.28 17.89
C ASN A 290 30.14 0.48 17.00
N ASP A 291 29.01 0.02 17.54
CA ASP A 291 28.05 -0.76 16.80
C ASP A 291 27.15 0.13 15.93
N LYS A 292 26.92 1.40 16.31
CA LYS A 292 26.22 2.38 15.44
C LYS A 292 26.93 2.54 14.10
N THR A 293 28.25 2.73 14.12
CA THR A 293 29.06 2.92 12.92
C THR A 293 29.03 1.66 12.05
N LYS A 294 29.12 0.47 12.66
CA LYS A 294 29.02 -0.81 11.96
C LYS A 294 27.64 -1.03 11.33
N ILE A 295 26.55 -0.69 12.03
CA ILE A 295 25.19 -0.78 11.49
C ILE A 295 25.02 0.11 10.27
N LEU A 296 25.58 1.33 10.31
CA LEU A 296 25.52 2.25 9.16
C LEU A 296 26.35 1.75 7.99
N THR A 297 27.54 1.21 8.24
CA THR A 297 28.37 0.58 7.19
C THR A 297 27.67 -0.63 6.56
N GLU A 298 27.04 -1.49 7.38
CA GLU A 298 26.26 -2.63 6.87
C GLU A 298 25.02 -2.18 6.10
N LEU A 299 24.34 -1.11 6.54
CA LEU A 299 23.19 -0.54 5.84
C LEU A 299 23.59 0.05 4.49
N ASP A 300 24.67 0.82 4.44
CA ASP A 300 25.21 1.40 3.21
C ASP A 300 25.62 0.27 2.24
N ALA A 301 26.29 -0.78 2.74
CA ALA A 301 26.63 -1.96 1.95
C ALA A 301 25.39 -2.73 1.44
N TYR A 302 24.31 -2.79 2.23
CA TYR A 302 23.04 -3.41 1.83
C TYR A 302 22.31 -2.61 0.75
N LEU A 303 22.31 -1.27 0.86
CA LEU A 303 21.72 -0.36 -0.13
C LEU A 303 22.48 -0.39 -1.46
N CYS A 304 23.79 -0.53 -1.43
CA CYS A 304 24.64 -0.63 -2.62
C CYS A 304 24.64 -2.03 -3.28
N GLU A 305 24.06 -3.06 -2.65
CA GLU A 305 24.08 -4.41 -3.19
C GLU A 305 23.08 -4.58 -4.36
N GLU A 306 23.60 -4.79 -5.57
CA GLU A 306 22.83 -5.03 -6.79
C GLU A 306 22.26 -6.46 -6.90
N SER A 307 22.71 -7.39 -6.04
CA SER A 307 22.38 -8.81 -6.16
C SER A 307 20.90 -9.10 -5.82
N TYR A 308 20.15 -9.50 -6.84
CA TYR A 308 18.85 -10.15 -6.71
C TYR A 308 19.08 -11.56 -6.17
N GLN A 309 18.95 -11.72 -4.86
CA GLN A 309 18.57 -13.03 -4.34
C GLN A 309 17.35 -12.84 -3.46
N GLU A 310 16.42 -13.78 -3.54
CA GLU A 310 15.19 -13.91 -2.75
C GLU A 310 15.41 -13.95 -1.21
N ASN A 311 16.65 -13.70 -0.78
CA ASN A 311 17.10 -13.66 0.58
C ASN A 311 16.58 -12.39 1.26
N LEU A 312 15.45 -12.61 1.92
CA LEU A 312 14.88 -11.85 3.01
C LEU A 312 15.87 -10.96 3.75
N LEU A 313 15.38 -9.77 4.09
CA LEU A 313 16.09 -8.74 4.79
C LEU A 313 16.96 -9.26 5.94
N PHE A 314 18.20 -8.83 5.95
CA PHE A 314 19.18 -9.11 7.00
C PHE A 314 19.54 -10.60 7.19
N MET A 315 18.96 -11.55 6.45
CA MET A 315 19.21 -12.99 6.63
C MET A 315 20.60 -13.46 6.20
N LYS A 316 21.37 -12.60 5.51
CA LYS A 316 22.78 -12.85 5.25
C LYS A 316 23.60 -12.56 6.52
N LYS A 317 23.45 -13.42 7.54
CA LYS A 317 24.17 -13.34 8.83
C LYS A 317 25.68 -13.07 8.67
N TYR A 318 26.27 -13.60 7.61
CA TYR A 318 27.70 -13.48 7.32
C TYR A 318 28.08 -12.14 6.66
N LEU A 319 27.16 -11.48 5.95
CA LEU A 319 27.40 -10.19 5.27
C LEU A 319 26.94 -9.00 6.12
N TYR A 320 25.86 -9.18 6.88
CA TYR A 320 25.26 -8.13 7.71
C TYR A 320 24.99 -8.64 9.14
N PRO A 321 26.03 -8.98 9.91
CA PRO A 321 25.88 -9.59 11.23
C PRO A 321 25.13 -8.70 12.23
N CYS A 322 25.39 -7.38 12.23
CA CYS A 322 24.69 -6.46 13.13
C CYS A 322 23.21 -6.33 12.74
N LEU A 323 22.92 -6.18 11.45
CA LEU A 323 21.52 -6.10 10.99
C LEU A 323 20.77 -7.43 11.19
N TYR A 324 21.42 -8.57 10.98
CA TYR A 324 20.85 -9.91 11.22
C TYR A 324 20.51 -10.13 12.69
N GLN A 325 21.44 -9.78 13.59
CA GLN A 325 21.24 -9.94 15.02
C GLN A 325 20.07 -9.08 15.52
N MET A 326 19.90 -7.89 14.95
CA MET A 326 18.75 -7.03 15.25
C MET A 326 17.45 -7.61 14.71
N GLY A 327 17.42 -8.14 13.49
CA GLY A 327 16.27 -8.86 12.96
C GLY A 327 15.91 -10.13 13.76
N SER A 328 16.90 -10.79 14.33
CA SER A 328 16.76 -12.03 15.11
C SER A 328 16.37 -11.80 16.58
N SER A 329 16.76 -10.67 17.19
CA SER A 329 16.28 -10.27 18.54
C SER A 329 14.78 -9.91 18.60
N VAL A 330 14.08 -10.03 17.48
CA VAL A 330 12.67 -9.73 17.30
C VAL A 330 11.83 -11.01 17.20
N SER A 331 12.45 -12.20 17.19
CA SER A 331 11.85 -13.45 16.70
C SER A 331 11.61 -14.56 17.73
N ASP A 332 11.53 -14.26 19.03
CA ASP A 332 11.15 -15.31 20.00
C ASP A 332 9.71 -15.84 19.82
N CYS A 333 8.96 -15.29 18.85
CA CYS A 333 7.66 -15.77 18.45
C CYS A 333 7.68 -16.37 17.03
N THR A 334 7.85 -17.69 16.97
CA THR A 334 7.55 -18.59 15.84
C THR A 334 8.43 -18.44 14.59
N GLY A 335 9.16 -19.49 14.24
CA GLY A 335 10.13 -19.55 13.13
C GLY A 335 9.57 -19.43 11.70
N ASN A 336 8.49 -18.66 11.49
CA ASN A 336 7.94 -18.37 10.18
C ASN A 336 8.47 -17.02 9.63
N ILE A 337 9.10 -17.09 8.47
CA ILE A 337 9.69 -15.99 7.69
C ILE A 337 8.77 -14.77 7.50
N ASN A 338 7.46 -14.98 7.30
CA ASN A 338 6.51 -13.87 7.15
C ASN A 338 6.24 -13.14 8.48
N THR A 339 6.47 -13.81 9.60
CA THR A 339 6.40 -13.25 10.94
C THR A 339 7.57 -12.29 11.20
N TYR A 340 8.78 -12.59 10.72
CA TYR A 340 9.97 -11.71 10.87
C TYR A 340 9.77 -10.33 10.24
N ARG A 341 9.28 -10.29 8.99
CA ARG A 341 8.95 -9.04 8.28
C ARG A 341 7.92 -8.23 9.05
N THR A 342 6.87 -8.91 9.51
CA THR A 342 5.75 -8.29 10.22
C THR A 342 6.21 -7.76 11.59
N CYS A 343 7.04 -8.48 12.34
CA CYS A 343 7.50 -8.06 13.67
C CYS A 343 8.49 -6.89 13.63
N PHE A 344 9.45 -6.87 12.68
CA PHE A 344 10.36 -5.72 12.54
C PHE A 344 9.61 -4.46 12.09
N LEU A 345 8.76 -4.58 11.06
CA LEU A 345 7.90 -3.47 10.63
C LEU A 345 6.94 -3.02 11.73
N THR A 346 6.40 -3.94 12.54
CA THR A 346 5.50 -3.60 13.65
C THR A 346 6.24 -2.88 14.78
N LYS A 347 7.45 -3.32 15.17
CA LYS A 347 8.29 -2.57 16.13
C LYS A 347 8.66 -1.19 15.59
N TRP A 348 9.04 -1.10 14.32
CA TRP A 348 9.41 0.17 13.69
C TRP A 348 8.23 1.14 13.62
N ILE A 349 7.06 0.67 13.17
CA ILE A 349 5.81 1.41 13.15
C ILE A 349 5.41 1.87 14.56
N TYR A 350 5.54 1.02 15.57
CA TYR A 350 5.26 1.37 16.97
C TYR A 350 6.14 2.54 17.44
N TYR A 351 7.47 2.45 17.27
CA TYR A 351 8.38 3.53 17.67
C TYR A 351 8.23 4.81 16.85
N ALA A 352 7.92 4.70 15.55
CA ALA A 352 7.62 5.85 14.70
C ALA A 352 6.33 6.55 15.16
N SER A 353 5.28 5.79 15.51
CA SER A 353 4.00 6.32 15.98
C SER A 353 4.01 6.94 17.38
N THR A 354 4.93 6.53 18.26
CA THR A 354 5.13 7.15 19.57
C THR A 354 6.01 8.42 19.52
N SER A 355 6.46 8.80 18.31
CA SER A 355 7.39 9.91 18.09
C SER A 355 6.78 11.13 17.40
N SER A 356 5.49 11.07 17.05
CA SER A 356 4.70 12.15 16.47
C SER A 356 3.84 12.85 17.51
#